data_AF-A0A956G329-F1
#
_entry.id   AF-A0A956G329-F1
#
_cell.length_a   1.000
_cell.length_b   1.000
_cell.length_c   1.000
_cell.angle_alpha   90.00
_cell.angle_beta   90.00
_cell.angle_gamma   90.00
#
_symmetry.space_group_name_H-M   'P 1'
#
loop_
_entity.id
_entity.type
_entity.pdbx_description
1 polymer ?
#
loop_
_entity_poly.entity_id
_entity_poly.type
_entity_poly.pdbx_seq_one_letter_code
_entity_poly.pdbx_strand_id
1 'polypeptide(L)'
;MRFGQFSKIASLLVVLAAAGGCGDNTSRPGCSVANCPNGCCDANGVCMPLSFPRCGLAGSACSGWTTCTSQQTCDVTTGQCRAQGNCTAATCPNGCCDQAGNCQGGTTATYCGQGGVSCTQCAGNQQCVRGICAQASCTQATCPTGCCFEDKCVAGTSDGACGKGGAQCASCNTGQQCVNQACATVQCDSSTCSEGCCNSSGQCVPGTTAADCGTGGVACKQCNAGSQICNAGSCATAPQGCNPTTCPNGCCDKNGTCVTPTDQACGSGGAACTACGSNQICSGGKCTCTAFSCSGCCDGDACRSGSDDSACGSGGSACAKCSGADKCVAGSCKQVCDFSTCSGCCQSGQCNTSGASDKSACGVAGNLCKVCGLGESCSGGTCNDAVQCSASGCSGCCKEGQCLSGSNKTGCGSNGNVCSICGAHQQCVLGSCEANPTSTWDVSVASVTLDSSVSWDSFLQGDPAPDVYVKLTIGGVTKQTKTINNNYTPMFNEYLMTVKASDLTSANAVKYEIYDEDVFIGDDKIAECSDRIFQFELEAGKAHIPLCISGAGQFIDITAKVKTAQ
;
A
#
# COMPACT_ATOMS: atom_id res chain seq x y z
N MET A 1 38.07 58.25 69.16
CA MET A 1 38.93 57.24 69.83
C MET A 1 38.52 55.89 69.26
N ARG A 2 39.33 55.34 68.37
CA ARG A 2 40.27 54.24 68.63
C ARG A 2 39.61 52.85 68.55
N PHE A 3 40.10 52.09 67.57
CA PHE A 3 40.42 50.65 67.60
C PHE A 3 39.29 49.62 67.66
N GLY A 4 39.50 48.57 66.86
CA GLY A 4 39.50 47.22 67.42
C GLY A 4 38.41 46.32 66.88
N GLN A 5 38.83 45.42 65.99
CA GLN A 5 38.12 44.24 65.53
C GLN A 5 37.48 43.44 66.67
N PHE A 6 36.33 42.79 66.42
CA PHE A 6 36.26 41.39 65.99
C PHE A 6 34.80 40.90 65.95
N SER A 7 34.56 40.04 64.95
CA SER A 7 33.62 38.92 64.96
C SER A 7 32.12 39.16 65.10
N LYS A 8 31.49 38.80 63.97
CA LYS A 8 30.43 37.80 63.80
C LYS A 8 29.03 38.30 63.46
N ILE A 9 28.77 38.17 62.16
CA ILE A 9 27.71 37.37 61.53
C ILE A 9 26.26 37.84 61.67
N ALA A 10 25.64 37.87 60.49
CA ALA A 10 24.22 37.83 60.18
C ALA A 10 23.43 39.12 60.47
N SER A 11 22.52 39.56 59.60
CA SER A 11 22.13 39.13 58.27
C SER A 11 21.14 40.18 57.75
N LEU A 12 20.90 40.10 56.44
CA LEU A 12 19.68 40.53 55.75
C LEU A 12 19.57 42.04 55.44
N LEU A 13 19.99 42.43 54.23
CA LEU A 13 19.19 42.55 52.99
C LEU A 13 18.15 43.68 53.03
N VAL A 14 18.29 44.66 52.14
CA VAL A 14 17.60 44.73 50.84
C VAL A 14 18.36 45.76 49.98
N VAL A 15 18.66 45.42 48.73
CA VAL A 15 19.19 46.33 47.71
C VAL A 15 18.17 46.41 46.58
N LEU A 16 17.82 47.63 46.19
CA LEU A 16 17.51 47.98 44.81
C LEU A 16 18.53 49.03 44.37
N ALA A 17 19.21 48.81 43.25
CA ALA A 17 19.70 49.88 42.38
C ALA A 17 20.11 49.32 41.01
N ALA A 18 19.84 50.12 39.98
CA ALA A 18 20.08 49.86 38.57
C ALA A 18 21.56 50.02 38.15
N ALA A 19 21.95 49.34 37.06
CA ALA A 19 23.04 49.65 36.11
C ALA A 19 22.84 48.69 34.90
N GLY A 20 23.13 49.01 33.62
CA GLY A 20 24.23 49.79 33.08
C GLY A 20 25.45 48.89 32.84
N GLY A 21 25.81 48.64 31.57
CA GLY A 21 27.16 48.19 31.20
C GLY A 21 27.26 46.92 30.34
N CYS A 22 27.88 47.09 29.17
CA CYS A 22 28.45 46.04 28.35
C CYS A 22 29.39 45.14 29.16
N GLY A 23 29.31 43.83 28.91
CA GLY A 23 30.30 42.85 29.33
C GLY A 23 30.44 41.78 28.25
N ASP A 24 31.55 41.83 27.52
CA ASP A 24 32.06 40.76 26.69
C ASP A 24 32.09 39.44 27.48
N ASN A 25 31.63 38.35 26.86
CA ASN A 25 32.03 37.01 27.30
C ASN A 25 32.18 36.09 26.08
N THR A 26 33.27 36.31 25.34
CA THR A 26 33.87 35.31 24.47
C THR A 26 34.32 34.12 25.32
N SER A 27 33.53 33.05 25.29
CA SER A 27 33.86 31.63 25.54
C SER A 27 32.76 30.91 26.32
N ARG A 28 31.61 30.66 25.66
CA ARG A 28 30.70 29.61 26.10
C ARG A 28 31.40 28.27 25.87
N PRO A 29 31.52 27.39 26.88
CA PRO A 29 32.35 26.20 26.75
C PRO A 29 31.71 25.25 25.73
N GLY A 30 32.31 25.15 24.54
CA GLY A 30 32.07 24.05 23.62
C GLY A 30 31.55 24.39 22.23
N CYS A 31 31.15 25.63 21.90
CA CYS A 31 30.66 25.96 20.55
C CYS A 31 31.29 27.26 20.01
N SER A 32 31.90 27.16 18.83
CA SER A 32 32.63 28.20 18.10
C SER A 32 32.51 27.96 16.59
N VAL A 33 33.02 28.87 15.77
CA VAL A 33 33.02 28.69 14.30
C VAL A 33 33.78 27.43 13.86
N ALA A 34 34.72 26.94 14.67
CA ALA A 34 35.52 25.76 14.36
C ALA A 34 34.72 24.45 14.44
N ASN A 35 33.71 24.38 15.32
CA ASN A 35 32.88 23.18 15.50
C ASN A 35 31.39 23.42 15.21
N CYS A 36 31.02 24.63 14.83
CA CYS A 36 29.69 25.00 14.35
C CYS A 36 29.77 25.97 13.14
N PRO A 37 30.45 25.58 12.04
CA PRO A 37 30.71 26.48 10.91
C PRO A 37 29.45 26.84 10.11
N ASN A 38 28.40 26.02 10.20
CA ASN A 38 27.13 26.20 9.48
C ASN A 38 25.93 26.33 10.43
N GLY A 39 26.16 26.70 11.69
CA GLY A 39 25.16 26.71 12.76
C GLY A 39 25.40 27.78 13.82
N CYS A 40 24.44 27.95 14.73
CA CYS A 40 24.56 28.84 15.88
C CYS A 40 24.51 28.06 17.20
N CYS A 41 25.05 28.64 18.27
CA CYS A 41 25.19 28.01 19.57
C CYS A 41 23.98 28.31 20.47
N ASP A 42 23.40 27.27 21.05
CA ASP A 42 22.28 27.43 21.99
C ASP A 42 22.74 27.88 23.40
N ALA A 43 21.80 27.89 24.35
CA ALA A 43 22.04 28.32 25.72
C ALA A 43 23.04 27.42 26.49
N ASN A 44 23.24 26.19 26.03
CA ASN A 44 24.10 25.19 26.64
C ASN A 44 25.43 25.01 25.88
N GLY A 45 25.66 25.78 24.81
CA GLY A 45 26.86 25.65 23.98
C GLY A 45 26.80 24.48 22.99
N VAL A 46 25.61 24.03 22.59
CA VAL A 46 25.41 23.02 21.57
C VAL A 46 25.23 23.67 20.19
N CYS A 47 25.89 23.12 19.17
CA CYS A 47 25.73 23.58 17.80
C CYS A 47 24.35 23.18 17.25
N MET A 48 23.56 24.16 16.83
CA MET A 48 22.25 23.95 16.23
C MET A 48 22.29 24.22 14.72
N PRO A 49 21.69 23.35 13.89
CA PRO A 49 21.54 23.63 12.48
C PRO A 49 20.61 24.85 12.27
N LEU A 50 20.90 25.64 11.24
CA LEU A 50 20.08 26.79 10.85
C LEU A 50 18.81 26.30 10.15
N SER A 51 17.72 26.22 10.90
CA SER A 51 16.39 25.88 10.41
C SER A 51 15.35 26.65 11.20
N PHE A 52 14.17 26.89 10.63
CA PHE A 52 13.07 27.53 11.35
C PHE A 52 12.84 26.84 12.72
N PRO A 53 12.73 27.57 13.85
CA PRO A 53 12.74 29.04 14.02
C PRO A 53 14.09 29.66 14.45
N ARG A 54 15.22 28.96 14.25
CA ARG A 54 16.56 29.29 14.78
C ARG A 54 17.41 30.03 13.74
N CYS A 55 17.98 31.19 14.12
CA CYS A 55 18.88 31.97 13.26
C CYS A 55 20.05 32.58 14.05
N GLY A 56 21.19 32.79 13.39
CA GLY A 56 22.40 33.37 13.98
C GLY A 56 23.61 33.19 13.08
N LEU A 57 24.72 33.86 13.41
CA LEU A 57 26.00 33.70 12.71
C LEU A 57 26.72 32.41 13.12
N ALA A 58 27.58 31.90 12.23
CA ALA A 58 28.38 30.70 12.46
C ALA A 58 29.14 30.77 13.80
N GLY A 59 28.92 29.79 14.66
CA GLY A 59 29.58 29.70 15.97
C GLY A 59 29.22 30.81 16.98
N SER A 60 28.22 31.65 16.66
CA SER A 60 27.70 32.70 17.54
C SER A 60 26.42 32.25 18.25
N ALA A 61 25.98 32.97 19.27
CA ALA A 61 24.71 32.66 19.94
C ALA A 61 23.52 32.75 18.98
N CYS A 62 22.61 31.77 19.00
CA CYS A 62 21.36 31.87 18.26
C CYS A 62 20.52 33.05 18.78
N SER A 63 19.91 33.83 17.89
CA SER A 63 18.83 34.75 18.27
C SER A 63 17.69 33.94 18.88
N GLY A 64 17.08 34.45 19.96
CA GLY A 64 16.10 33.71 20.78
C GLY A 64 14.96 33.06 19.96
N TRP A 65 14.30 32.09 20.58
CA TRP A 65 13.39 31.07 20.00
C TRP A 65 12.11 31.57 19.29
N THR A 66 12.12 32.73 18.61
CA THR A 66 10.91 33.31 18.02
C THR A 66 11.14 34.35 16.89
N THR A 67 12.34 34.49 16.32
CA THR A 67 12.59 35.61 15.39
C THR A 67 12.24 35.36 13.92
N CYS A 68 12.30 34.12 13.42
CA CYS A 68 11.91 33.85 12.04
C CYS A 68 10.48 33.28 12.00
N THR A 69 9.62 33.82 11.14
CA THR A 69 8.29 33.26 10.86
C THR A 69 8.41 32.04 9.95
N SER A 70 7.34 31.23 9.82
CA SER A 70 7.31 30.03 8.96
C SER A 70 7.54 30.32 7.47
N GLN A 71 7.68 31.60 7.08
CA GLN A 71 7.93 32.08 5.71
C GLN A 71 9.31 32.75 5.55
N GLN A 72 10.21 32.61 6.52
CA GLN A 72 11.55 33.20 6.51
C GLN A 72 12.65 32.14 6.66
N THR A 73 13.78 32.32 5.97
CA THR A 73 15.01 31.54 6.14
C THR A 73 16.10 32.38 6.79
N CYS A 74 17.05 31.74 7.49
CA CYS A 74 18.17 32.44 8.10
C CYS A 74 19.25 32.74 7.06
N ASP A 75 19.59 34.01 6.87
CA ASP A 75 20.75 34.43 6.07
C ASP A 75 22.03 34.17 6.88
N VAL A 76 22.82 33.19 6.45
CA VAL A 76 24.03 32.74 7.16
C VAL A 76 25.16 33.79 7.16
N THR A 77 25.08 34.80 6.30
CA THR A 77 26.07 35.87 6.17
C THR A 77 25.79 37.01 7.14
N THR A 78 24.51 37.31 7.35
CA THR A 78 24.07 38.44 8.19
C THR A 78 23.49 38.01 9.54
N GLY A 79 23.16 36.73 9.71
CA GLY A 79 22.52 36.19 10.91
C GLY A 79 21.09 36.70 11.11
N GLN A 80 20.43 37.19 10.05
CA GLN A 80 19.08 37.78 10.08
C GLN A 80 18.07 36.90 9.33
N CYS A 81 16.80 36.96 9.73
CA CYS A 81 15.71 36.28 9.02
C CYS A 81 15.37 37.03 7.72
N ARG A 82 15.34 36.32 6.59
CA ARG A 82 15.00 36.85 5.25
C ARG A 82 13.77 36.13 4.69
N ALA A 83 12.87 36.86 4.03
CA ALA A 83 11.71 36.26 3.37
C ALA A 83 12.11 35.32 2.21
N GLN A 84 11.48 34.16 2.09
CA GLN A 84 11.61 33.28 0.91
C GLN A 84 10.92 33.93 -0.31
N GLY A 85 11.57 33.92 -1.48
CA GLY A 85 10.92 34.25 -2.77
C GLY A 85 11.57 35.29 -3.69
N ASN A 86 12.79 35.80 -3.43
CA ASN A 86 13.41 36.82 -4.30
C ASN A 86 14.54 36.28 -5.18
N CYS A 87 14.27 35.26 -5.99
CA CYS A 87 15.20 34.89 -7.07
C CYS A 87 15.08 35.91 -8.22
N THR A 88 16.19 36.60 -8.50
CA THR A 88 16.33 37.67 -9.50
C THR A 88 17.74 37.57 -10.12
N ALA A 89 18.03 38.35 -11.16
CA ALA A 89 19.37 38.44 -11.73
C ALA A 89 20.45 38.83 -10.70
N ALA A 90 20.11 39.64 -9.69
CA ALA A 90 21.05 40.06 -8.64
C ALA A 90 21.32 38.97 -7.60
N THR A 91 20.34 38.11 -7.34
CA THR A 91 20.43 37.06 -6.30
C THR A 91 20.76 35.68 -6.89
N CYS A 92 20.66 35.51 -8.21
CA CYS A 92 20.96 34.28 -8.93
C CYS A 92 21.75 34.53 -10.25
N PRO A 93 22.87 35.27 -10.21
CA PRO A 93 23.56 35.73 -11.43
C PRO A 93 24.09 34.59 -12.30
N ASN A 94 24.42 33.45 -11.70
CA ASN A 94 24.97 32.28 -12.39
C ASN A 94 23.95 31.14 -12.58
N GLY A 95 22.68 31.36 -12.23
CA GLY A 95 21.65 30.32 -12.20
C GLY A 95 20.28 30.79 -12.68
N CYS A 96 19.24 30.03 -12.37
CA CYS A 96 17.86 30.31 -12.78
C CYS A 96 16.88 30.17 -11.60
N CYS A 97 15.69 30.73 -11.74
CA CYS A 97 14.65 30.75 -10.72
C CYS A 97 13.61 29.65 -10.94
N ASP A 98 13.43 28.78 -9.95
CA ASP A 98 12.34 27.79 -9.98
C ASP A 98 10.98 28.43 -9.69
N GLN A 99 9.90 27.64 -9.82
CA GLN A 99 8.52 28.09 -9.59
C GLN A 99 8.24 28.50 -8.14
N ALA A 100 9.06 28.06 -7.18
CA ALA A 100 8.98 28.47 -5.78
C ALA A 100 9.81 29.73 -5.49
N GLY A 101 10.47 30.31 -6.50
CA GLY A 101 11.29 31.51 -6.37
C GLY A 101 12.68 31.27 -5.76
N ASN A 102 13.20 30.03 -5.81
CA ASN A 102 14.54 29.70 -5.36
C ASN A 102 15.55 29.74 -6.52
N CYS A 103 16.78 30.13 -6.21
CA CYS A 103 17.89 30.09 -7.16
C CYS A 103 18.41 28.66 -7.29
N GLN A 104 18.33 28.11 -8.50
CA GLN A 104 18.87 26.81 -8.88
C GLN A 104 20.16 27.00 -9.68
N GLY A 105 21.04 26.00 -9.64
CA GLY A 105 22.38 26.06 -10.23
C GLY A 105 22.43 26.29 -11.74
N GLY A 106 21.31 26.16 -12.47
CA GLY A 106 21.23 26.56 -13.87
C GLY A 106 21.96 25.66 -14.87
N THR A 107 22.46 24.49 -14.43
CA THR A 107 23.34 23.59 -15.20
C THR A 107 22.76 22.20 -15.43
N THR A 108 21.58 21.89 -14.90
CA THR A 108 20.96 20.57 -15.04
C THR A 108 19.86 20.59 -16.09
N ALA A 109 19.53 19.42 -16.66
CA ALA A 109 18.44 19.30 -17.63
C ALA A 109 17.07 19.69 -17.03
N THR A 110 16.89 19.57 -15.72
CA THR A 110 15.67 19.96 -15.00
C THR A 110 15.62 21.45 -14.68
N TYR A 111 16.77 22.08 -14.45
CA TYR A 111 16.88 23.48 -14.04
C TYR A 111 17.92 24.20 -14.90
N CYS A 112 17.56 24.51 -16.16
CA CYS A 112 18.44 25.16 -17.12
C CYS A 112 18.16 26.67 -17.26
N GLY A 113 19.19 27.50 -17.09
CA GLY A 113 19.11 28.96 -17.24
C GLY A 113 20.24 29.69 -16.50
N GLN A 114 20.52 30.95 -16.86
CA GLN A 114 21.51 31.80 -16.20
C GLN A 114 20.99 33.23 -16.04
N GLY A 115 21.59 34.02 -15.13
CA GLY A 115 21.22 35.42 -14.95
C GLY A 115 19.88 35.63 -14.24
N GLY A 116 19.44 34.68 -13.43
CA GLY A 116 18.20 34.78 -12.65
C GLY A 116 16.92 34.80 -13.48
N VAL A 117 16.99 34.27 -14.70
CA VAL A 117 15.81 33.95 -15.53
C VAL A 117 15.07 32.74 -14.97
N SER A 118 13.82 32.51 -15.38
CA SER A 118 13.08 31.30 -14.98
C SER A 118 13.75 30.02 -15.50
N CYS A 119 13.87 29.01 -14.64
CA CYS A 119 14.44 27.72 -15.03
C CYS A 119 13.57 27.04 -16.09
N THR A 120 14.23 26.54 -17.13
CA THR A 120 13.60 25.76 -18.20
C THR A 120 14.03 24.29 -18.09
N GLN A 121 13.08 23.37 -18.27
CA GLN A 121 13.36 21.94 -18.39
C GLN A 121 13.67 21.60 -19.86
N CYS A 122 14.82 20.98 -20.11
CA CYS A 122 15.23 20.60 -21.46
C CYS A 122 14.44 19.39 -21.97
N ALA A 123 14.07 19.40 -23.25
CA ALA A 123 13.23 18.36 -23.85
C ALA A 123 14.06 17.21 -24.44
N GLY A 124 13.60 15.97 -24.24
CA GLY A 124 14.27 14.78 -24.77
C GLY A 124 15.70 14.61 -24.24
N ASN A 125 16.66 14.36 -25.14
CA ASN A 125 18.07 14.13 -24.78
C ASN A 125 18.92 15.43 -24.70
N GLN A 126 18.29 16.61 -24.66
CA GLN A 126 18.99 17.89 -24.57
C GLN A 126 19.65 18.07 -23.20
N GLN A 127 20.84 18.69 -23.18
CA GLN A 127 21.57 19.04 -21.96
C GLN A 127 21.57 20.56 -21.76
N CYS A 128 21.74 21.00 -20.52
CA CYS A 128 21.87 22.42 -20.24
C CYS A 128 23.30 22.89 -20.52
N VAL A 129 23.52 23.50 -21.69
CA VAL A 129 24.83 24.00 -22.11
C VAL A 129 24.81 25.52 -21.98
N ARG A 130 25.57 26.06 -21.02
CA ARG A 130 25.68 27.51 -20.77
C ARG A 130 24.33 28.20 -20.53
N GLY A 131 23.43 27.55 -19.79
CA GLY A 131 22.11 28.09 -19.46
C GLY A 131 21.07 27.99 -20.59
N ILE A 132 21.36 27.26 -21.66
CA ILE A 132 20.43 27.04 -22.79
C ILE A 132 20.31 25.54 -23.02
N CYS A 133 19.09 25.06 -23.24
CA CYS A 133 18.84 23.68 -23.65
C CYS A 133 19.35 23.48 -25.08
N ALA A 134 20.44 22.73 -25.20
CA ALA A 134 21.05 22.40 -26.48
C ALA A 134 21.28 20.89 -26.56
N GLN A 135 21.24 20.33 -27.77
CA GLN A 135 21.82 19.01 -27.96
C GLN A 135 23.34 19.15 -27.78
N ALA A 136 23.86 18.58 -26.69
CA ALA A 136 25.30 18.49 -26.52
C ALA A 136 25.81 17.39 -27.45
N SER A 137 26.25 17.77 -28.65
CA SER A 137 27.05 16.86 -29.48
C SER A 137 28.26 16.43 -28.66
N CYS A 138 28.54 15.13 -28.66
CA CYS A 138 29.72 14.61 -27.97
C CYS A 138 30.98 15.11 -28.71
N THR A 139 31.80 15.88 -28.01
CA THR A 139 33.02 16.52 -28.52
C THR A 139 34.11 16.43 -27.46
N GLN A 140 35.33 16.82 -27.79
CA GLN A 140 36.42 16.89 -26.82
C GLN A 140 36.11 17.77 -25.60
N ALA A 141 35.32 18.83 -25.78
CA ALA A 141 34.93 19.74 -24.69
C ALA A 141 33.91 19.12 -23.74
N THR A 142 33.02 18.27 -24.26
CA THR A 142 31.96 17.61 -23.47
C THR A 142 32.36 16.19 -23.01
N CYS A 143 33.43 15.63 -23.56
CA CYS A 143 33.93 14.29 -23.26
C CYS A 143 35.48 14.22 -23.21
N PRO A 144 36.15 15.01 -22.35
CA PRO A 144 37.62 15.15 -22.38
C PRO A 144 38.38 13.86 -22.03
N THR A 145 37.77 12.98 -21.23
CA THR A 145 38.39 11.73 -20.74
C THR A 145 37.78 10.46 -21.33
N GLY A 146 36.78 10.59 -22.22
CA GLY A 146 36.04 9.47 -22.80
C GLY A 146 35.88 9.58 -24.32
N CYS A 147 35.08 8.71 -24.92
CA CYS A 147 34.78 8.73 -26.36
C CYS A 147 33.27 8.81 -26.61
N CYS A 148 32.90 9.09 -27.86
CA CYS A 148 31.55 9.30 -28.31
C CYS A 148 30.96 8.02 -28.92
N PHE A 149 29.95 7.46 -28.27
CA PHE A 149 29.15 6.36 -28.78
C PHE A 149 27.71 6.86 -28.98
N GLU A 150 27.23 6.90 -30.23
CA GLU A 150 25.90 7.43 -30.58
C GLU A 150 25.63 8.83 -29.97
N ASP A 151 26.59 9.75 -30.13
CA ASP A 151 26.58 11.11 -29.56
C ASP A 151 26.51 11.20 -28.02
N LYS A 152 26.71 10.08 -27.30
CA LYS A 152 26.85 10.06 -25.84
C LYS A 152 28.31 9.88 -25.45
N CYS A 153 28.74 10.66 -24.46
CA CYS A 153 30.05 10.48 -23.84
C CYS A 153 30.04 9.22 -22.96
N VAL A 154 30.90 8.26 -23.27
CA VAL A 154 31.13 7.04 -22.46
C VAL A 154 32.60 6.97 -22.03
N ALA A 155 32.88 6.19 -20.98
CA ALA A 155 34.21 6.14 -20.35
C ALA A 155 35.35 5.69 -21.28
N GLY A 156 35.04 5.00 -22.38
CA GLY A 156 36.03 4.65 -23.39
C GLY A 156 36.93 3.46 -23.00
N THR A 157 36.51 2.63 -22.06
CA THR A 157 37.34 1.57 -21.44
C THR A 157 36.91 0.15 -21.80
N SER A 158 35.87 -0.04 -22.63
CA SER A 158 35.40 -1.37 -23.01
C SER A 158 35.83 -1.72 -24.44
N ASP A 159 35.93 -3.02 -24.73
CA ASP A 159 36.32 -3.51 -26.06
C ASP A 159 35.33 -3.09 -27.16
N GLY A 160 34.05 -2.88 -26.82
CA GLY A 160 33.02 -2.38 -27.73
C GLY A 160 32.88 -0.85 -27.78
N ALA A 161 33.61 -0.11 -26.95
CA ALA A 161 33.58 1.35 -26.93
C ALA A 161 34.90 1.90 -26.36
N CYS A 162 35.98 1.76 -27.12
CA CYS A 162 37.33 2.13 -26.72
C CYS A 162 37.76 3.49 -27.30
N GLY A 163 38.25 4.40 -26.46
CA GLY A 163 38.76 5.70 -26.93
C GLY A 163 38.78 6.80 -25.87
N LYS A 164 39.31 7.97 -26.22
CA LYS A 164 39.36 9.15 -25.34
C LYS A 164 39.33 10.46 -26.11
N GLY A 165 39.14 11.58 -25.39
CA GLY A 165 39.22 12.92 -25.94
C GLY A 165 38.05 13.33 -26.85
N GLY A 166 36.88 12.71 -26.68
CA GLY A 166 35.68 13.04 -27.45
C GLY A 166 35.73 12.66 -28.93
N ALA A 167 36.64 11.76 -29.30
CA ALA A 167 36.59 11.06 -30.60
C ALA A 167 35.49 9.99 -30.60
N GLN A 168 35.07 9.50 -31.77
CA GLN A 168 34.18 8.33 -31.84
C GLN A 168 34.83 7.11 -31.18
N CYS A 169 34.03 6.36 -30.42
CA CYS A 169 34.50 5.11 -29.81
C CYS A 169 34.78 4.06 -30.88
N ALA A 170 35.92 3.39 -30.77
CA ALA A 170 36.29 2.26 -31.60
C ALA A 170 35.82 0.94 -30.95
N SER A 171 35.35 0.00 -31.78
CA SER A 171 35.25 -1.40 -31.38
C SER A 171 36.57 -2.09 -31.70
N CYS A 172 37.20 -2.69 -30.70
CA CYS A 172 38.45 -3.42 -30.87
C CYS A 172 38.20 -4.69 -31.70
N ASN A 173 39.09 -4.96 -32.67
CA ASN A 173 38.94 -6.10 -33.56
C ASN A 173 39.22 -7.43 -32.83
N THR A 174 38.86 -8.55 -33.45
CA THR A 174 39.18 -9.89 -32.95
C THR A 174 40.67 -10.01 -32.59
N GLY A 175 40.97 -10.28 -31.31
CA GLY A 175 42.33 -10.37 -30.77
C GLY A 175 42.91 -9.09 -30.17
N GLN A 176 42.12 -8.01 -30.05
CA GLN A 176 42.50 -6.76 -29.39
C GLN A 176 41.65 -6.51 -28.14
N GLN A 177 42.21 -5.82 -27.15
CA GLN A 177 41.49 -5.34 -25.96
C GLN A 177 41.69 -3.83 -25.80
N CYS A 178 40.75 -3.18 -25.12
CA CYS A 178 40.83 -1.77 -24.81
C CYS A 178 41.78 -1.53 -23.63
N VAL A 179 43.06 -1.30 -23.92
CA VAL A 179 44.09 -1.03 -22.91
C VAL A 179 44.46 0.44 -22.98
N ASN A 180 44.38 1.14 -21.84
CA ASN A 180 44.64 2.59 -21.77
C ASN A 180 43.82 3.41 -22.78
N GLN A 181 42.55 3.02 -23.00
CA GLN A 181 41.62 3.68 -23.92
C GLN A 181 42.11 3.67 -25.39
N ALA A 182 42.88 2.65 -25.77
CA ALA A 182 43.26 2.34 -27.15
C ALA A 182 43.15 0.83 -27.41
N CYS A 183 42.70 0.45 -28.60
CA CYS A 183 42.67 -0.96 -28.99
C CYS A 183 44.11 -1.46 -29.22
N ALA A 184 44.56 -2.33 -28.33
CA ALA A 184 45.88 -2.94 -28.39
C ALA A 184 45.74 -4.45 -28.56
N THR A 185 46.61 -5.03 -29.38
CA THR A 185 46.75 -6.49 -29.44
C THR A 185 47.38 -6.95 -28.14
N VAL A 186 46.59 -7.55 -27.26
CA VAL A 186 47.09 -8.12 -26.01
C VAL A 186 47.38 -9.58 -26.28
N GLN A 187 48.66 -9.96 -26.25
CA GLN A 187 49.02 -11.38 -26.23
C GLN A 187 48.57 -11.95 -24.89
N CYS A 188 47.76 -13.00 -24.92
CA CYS A 188 47.40 -13.72 -23.71
C CYS A 188 48.61 -14.54 -23.24
N ASP A 189 49.15 -14.16 -22.10
CA ASP A 189 50.24 -14.83 -21.41
C ASP A 189 50.08 -14.70 -19.89
N SER A 190 51.04 -15.18 -19.12
CA SER A 190 50.98 -15.16 -17.65
C SER A 190 50.97 -13.75 -17.03
N SER A 191 51.40 -12.72 -17.77
CA SER A 191 51.42 -11.33 -17.31
C SER A 191 50.10 -10.60 -17.55
N THR A 192 49.38 -10.97 -18.60
CA THR A 192 48.07 -10.39 -18.97
C THR A 192 46.89 -11.24 -18.49
N CYS A 193 47.14 -12.51 -18.14
CA CYS A 193 46.13 -13.50 -17.77
C CYS A 193 46.52 -14.34 -16.54
N SER A 194 47.02 -13.69 -15.49
CA SER A 194 47.55 -14.38 -14.28
C SER A 194 46.52 -15.27 -13.57
N GLU A 195 45.24 -14.90 -13.62
CA GLU A 195 44.13 -15.63 -12.96
C GLU A 195 43.33 -16.52 -13.93
N GLY A 196 43.61 -16.50 -15.23
CA GLY A 196 42.82 -17.17 -16.27
C GLY A 196 43.64 -17.99 -17.26
N CYS A 197 43.03 -18.40 -18.36
CA CYS A 197 43.69 -19.12 -19.45
C CYS A 197 43.39 -18.49 -20.81
N CYS A 198 44.20 -18.84 -21.82
CA CYS A 198 44.08 -18.34 -23.18
C CYS A 198 43.18 -19.24 -24.00
N ASN A 199 42.06 -18.70 -24.48
CA ASN A 199 41.18 -19.42 -25.39
C ASN A 199 41.83 -19.59 -26.78
N SER A 200 41.17 -20.32 -27.68
CA SER A 200 41.66 -20.60 -29.04
C SER A 200 41.84 -19.34 -29.92
N SER A 201 41.23 -18.21 -29.53
CA SER A 201 41.38 -16.91 -30.18
C SER A 201 42.50 -16.05 -29.55
N GLY A 202 43.25 -16.61 -28.59
CA GLY A 202 44.33 -15.92 -27.90
C GLY A 202 43.85 -14.88 -26.88
N GLN A 203 42.58 -14.94 -26.43
CA GLN A 203 42.01 -14.04 -25.45
C GLN A 203 42.10 -14.65 -24.04
N CYS A 204 42.38 -13.81 -23.05
CA CYS A 204 42.28 -14.22 -21.65
C CYS A 204 40.83 -14.39 -21.24
N VAL A 205 40.46 -15.60 -20.81
CA VAL A 205 39.15 -15.93 -20.25
C VAL A 205 39.31 -16.40 -18.80
N PRO A 206 38.25 -16.35 -17.95
CA PRO A 206 38.35 -16.65 -16.53
C PRO A 206 38.86 -18.05 -16.17
N GLY A 207 38.82 -19.01 -17.11
CA GLY A 207 39.41 -20.33 -16.88
C GLY A 207 38.61 -21.25 -15.95
N THR A 208 37.33 -20.95 -15.71
CA THR A 208 36.47 -21.62 -14.72
C THR A 208 35.45 -22.59 -15.32
N THR A 209 35.34 -22.70 -16.64
CA THR A 209 34.33 -23.53 -17.29
C THR A 209 34.92 -24.86 -17.75
N ALA A 210 34.07 -25.88 -17.97
CA ALA A 210 34.52 -27.14 -18.54
C ALA A 210 35.03 -26.99 -19.98
N ALA A 211 34.59 -25.96 -20.72
CA ALA A 211 35.07 -25.67 -22.07
C ALA A 211 36.43 -24.95 -22.07
N ASP A 212 36.65 -24.08 -21.07
CA ASP A 212 37.82 -23.24 -20.94
C ASP A 212 38.39 -23.32 -19.52
N CYS A 213 39.13 -24.39 -19.21
CA CYS A 213 39.69 -24.67 -17.88
C CYS A 213 41.19 -24.41 -17.80
N GLY A 214 41.63 -23.52 -16.90
CA GLY A 214 43.06 -23.22 -16.70
C GLY A 214 43.32 -21.94 -15.91
N THR A 215 44.56 -21.72 -15.47
CA THR A 215 45.04 -20.49 -14.82
C THR A 215 46.46 -20.14 -15.27
N GLY A 216 46.92 -18.92 -15.01
CA GLY A 216 48.31 -18.51 -15.26
C GLY A 216 48.66 -18.23 -16.72
N GLY A 217 47.66 -17.90 -17.56
CA GLY A 217 47.87 -17.47 -18.94
C GLY A 217 48.40 -18.55 -19.87
N VAL A 218 48.18 -19.82 -19.51
CA VAL A 218 48.38 -20.97 -20.40
C VAL A 218 47.15 -21.20 -21.27
N ALA A 219 47.27 -22.01 -22.33
CA ALA A 219 46.11 -22.39 -23.16
C ALA A 219 45.04 -23.12 -22.33
N CYS A 220 43.77 -22.75 -22.53
CA CYS A 220 42.65 -23.38 -21.86
C CYS A 220 42.52 -24.86 -22.23
N LYS A 221 42.22 -25.70 -21.24
CA LYS A 221 41.91 -27.12 -21.43
C LYS A 221 40.41 -27.35 -21.47
N GLN A 222 39.99 -28.23 -22.36
CA GLN A 222 38.61 -28.71 -22.42
C GLN A 222 38.49 -29.97 -21.53
N CYS A 223 37.66 -29.91 -20.49
CA CYS A 223 37.39 -31.05 -19.61
C CYS A 223 36.40 -32.02 -20.28
N ASN A 224 36.52 -33.31 -19.99
CA ASN A 224 35.66 -34.33 -20.62
C ASN A 224 34.18 -34.06 -20.34
N ALA A 225 33.42 -33.82 -21.41
CA ALA A 225 31.98 -33.56 -21.35
C ALA A 225 31.27 -34.69 -20.59
N GLY A 226 30.54 -34.33 -19.52
CA GLY A 226 29.72 -35.26 -18.73
C GLY A 226 30.42 -36.01 -17.60
N SER A 227 31.74 -35.88 -17.40
CA SER A 227 32.46 -36.57 -16.31
C SER A 227 33.44 -35.71 -15.52
N GLN A 228 33.81 -34.54 -16.03
CA GLN A 228 34.77 -33.65 -15.40
C GLN A 228 34.26 -32.21 -15.32
N ILE A 229 34.63 -31.52 -14.24
CA ILE A 229 34.43 -30.09 -14.02
C ILE A 229 35.79 -29.38 -13.97
N CYS A 230 35.80 -28.07 -14.23
CA CYS A 230 36.97 -27.26 -13.94
C CYS A 230 36.98 -26.87 -12.45
N ASN A 231 37.89 -27.46 -11.69
CA ASN A 231 38.09 -27.13 -10.28
C ASN A 231 39.48 -26.52 -10.10
N ALA A 232 39.52 -25.26 -9.65
CA ALA A 232 40.75 -24.50 -9.45
C ALA A 232 41.71 -24.52 -10.67
N GLY A 233 41.18 -24.34 -11.88
CA GLY A 233 41.96 -24.33 -13.12
C GLY A 233 42.46 -25.70 -13.59
N SER A 234 41.93 -26.79 -13.03
CA SER A 234 42.24 -28.17 -13.46
C SER A 234 40.98 -29.01 -13.67
N CYS A 235 41.00 -29.87 -14.68
CA CYS A 235 39.90 -30.82 -14.89
C CYS A 235 39.90 -31.89 -13.79
N ALA A 236 38.85 -31.89 -12.97
CA ALA A 236 38.63 -32.84 -11.90
C ALA A 236 37.35 -33.64 -12.18
N THR A 237 37.30 -34.91 -11.78
CA THR A 237 36.05 -35.68 -11.84
C THR A 237 34.98 -35.02 -10.98
N ALA A 238 33.78 -34.84 -11.54
CA ALA A 238 32.66 -34.26 -10.82
C ALA A 238 32.36 -35.08 -9.55
N PRO A 239 32.27 -34.48 -8.34
CA PRO A 239 31.80 -35.19 -7.16
C PRO A 239 30.38 -35.70 -7.41
N GLN A 240 30.11 -36.97 -7.12
CA GLN A 240 28.75 -37.51 -7.23
C GLN A 240 27.83 -36.86 -6.17
N GLY A 241 26.91 -36.03 -6.65
CA GLY A 241 25.73 -35.58 -5.92
C GLY A 241 25.91 -34.36 -5.02
N CYS A 242 24.97 -33.44 -5.11
CA CYS A 242 24.77 -32.37 -4.14
C CYS A 242 24.36 -32.96 -2.77
N ASN A 243 25.08 -32.55 -1.72
CA ASN A 243 24.91 -33.01 -0.34
C ASN A 243 25.43 -31.91 0.62
N PRO A 244 25.29 -32.05 1.96
CA PRO A 244 25.69 -31.00 2.90
C PRO A 244 27.18 -30.63 2.86
N THR A 245 28.05 -31.56 2.45
CA THR A 245 29.51 -31.33 2.32
C THR A 245 29.85 -30.60 1.02
N THR A 246 29.16 -30.91 -0.07
CA THR A 246 29.39 -30.30 -1.40
C THR A 246 28.59 -29.02 -1.60
N CYS A 247 27.56 -28.77 -0.79
CA CYS A 247 26.66 -27.63 -0.89
C CYS A 247 26.30 -26.99 0.47
N PRO A 248 27.29 -26.64 1.32
CA PRO A 248 27.02 -26.18 2.68
C PRO A 248 26.18 -24.88 2.73
N ASN A 249 26.34 -24.01 1.74
CA ASN A 249 25.66 -22.71 1.67
C ASN A 249 24.53 -22.66 0.62
N GLY A 250 24.15 -23.80 0.03
CA GLY A 250 23.17 -23.87 -1.06
C GLY A 250 22.23 -25.07 -0.93
N CYS A 251 21.45 -25.29 -1.97
CA CYS A 251 20.51 -26.41 -2.06
C CYS A 251 20.70 -27.21 -3.35
N CYS A 252 20.13 -28.40 -3.39
CA CYS A 252 20.22 -29.32 -4.50
C CYS A 252 19.03 -29.17 -5.44
N ASP A 253 19.29 -28.87 -6.71
CA ASP A 253 18.28 -28.85 -7.74
C ASP A 253 17.79 -30.27 -8.11
N LYS A 254 16.80 -30.37 -9.01
CA LYS A 254 16.22 -31.65 -9.45
C LYS A 254 17.23 -32.58 -10.15
N ASN A 255 18.35 -32.04 -10.62
CA ASN A 255 19.42 -32.78 -11.27
C ASN A 255 20.55 -33.16 -10.28
N GLY A 256 20.39 -32.85 -8.99
CA GLY A 256 21.40 -33.09 -7.96
C GLY A 256 22.58 -32.12 -8.03
N THR A 257 22.41 -30.95 -8.63
CA THR A 257 23.43 -29.89 -8.72
C THR A 257 23.27 -28.92 -7.56
N CYS A 258 24.38 -28.52 -6.93
CA CYS A 258 24.38 -27.47 -5.92
C CYS A 258 24.14 -26.12 -6.59
N VAL A 259 23.10 -25.42 -6.18
CA VAL A 259 22.78 -24.07 -6.65
C VAL A 259 22.81 -23.07 -5.51
N THR A 260 23.19 -21.85 -5.84
CA THR A 260 23.15 -20.71 -4.92
C THR A 260 21.69 -20.38 -4.60
N PRO A 261 21.34 -20.08 -3.34
CA PRO A 261 19.95 -19.84 -2.97
C PRO A 261 19.34 -18.65 -3.73
N THR A 262 18.16 -18.86 -4.30
CA THR A 262 17.34 -17.84 -4.95
C THR A 262 15.88 -18.02 -4.55
N ASP A 263 15.01 -17.08 -4.90
CA ASP A 263 13.56 -17.21 -4.62
C ASP A 263 12.92 -18.42 -5.30
N GLN A 264 13.51 -18.90 -6.42
CA GLN A 264 13.03 -20.10 -7.13
C GLN A 264 13.78 -21.38 -6.73
N ALA A 265 14.86 -21.25 -5.96
CA ALA A 265 15.68 -22.36 -5.50
C ALA A 265 16.24 -22.03 -4.11
N CYS A 266 15.36 -22.00 -3.11
CA CYS A 266 15.69 -21.66 -1.73
C CYS A 266 16.02 -22.91 -0.90
N GLY A 267 17.06 -22.81 -0.10
CA GLY A 267 17.53 -23.86 0.81
C GLY A 267 18.99 -23.64 1.21
N SER A 268 19.48 -24.40 2.18
CA SER A 268 20.89 -24.38 2.62
C SER A 268 21.32 -25.77 3.08
N GLY A 269 22.63 -26.00 3.21
CA GLY A 269 23.17 -27.25 3.75
C GLY A 269 22.92 -28.48 2.88
N GLY A 270 22.80 -28.30 1.55
CA GLY A 270 22.63 -29.41 0.61
C GLY A 270 21.28 -30.13 0.74
N ALA A 271 20.28 -29.48 1.30
CA ALA A 271 18.89 -29.92 1.22
C ALA A 271 18.34 -29.71 -0.20
N ALA A 272 17.22 -30.35 -0.55
CA ALA A 272 16.54 -30.09 -1.82
C ALA A 272 16.04 -28.64 -1.90
N CYS A 273 16.20 -28.01 -3.06
CA CYS A 273 15.71 -26.65 -3.28
C CYS A 273 14.18 -26.59 -3.28
N THR A 274 13.63 -25.50 -2.74
CA THR A 274 12.20 -25.18 -2.80
C THR A 274 12.01 -23.77 -3.35
N ALA A 275 11.00 -23.59 -4.21
CA ALA A 275 10.59 -22.26 -4.64
C ALA A 275 9.77 -21.58 -3.53
N CYS A 276 10.10 -20.33 -3.21
CA CYS A 276 9.33 -19.55 -2.26
C CYS A 276 7.96 -19.20 -2.82
N GLY A 277 6.95 -19.14 -1.95
CA GLY A 277 5.60 -18.77 -2.33
C GLY A 277 5.52 -17.32 -2.81
N SER A 278 4.38 -16.96 -3.39
CA SER A 278 4.10 -15.58 -3.80
C SER A 278 4.34 -14.61 -2.63
N ASN A 279 5.12 -13.55 -2.86
CA ASN A 279 5.46 -12.50 -1.88
C ASN A 279 6.39 -12.93 -0.71
N GLN A 280 7.18 -13.99 -0.91
CA GLN A 280 8.29 -14.38 -0.03
C GLN A 280 9.63 -14.22 -0.75
N ILE A 281 10.71 -14.03 0.02
CA ILE A 281 12.09 -13.99 -0.48
C ILE A 281 12.93 -15.06 0.22
N CYS A 282 13.91 -15.62 -0.47
CA CYS A 282 14.86 -16.53 0.13
C CYS A 282 15.91 -15.76 0.94
N SER A 283 15.84 -15.82 2.27
CA SER A 283 16.81 -15.21 3.17
C SER A 283 17.45 -16.28 4.05
N GLY A 284 18.78 -16.40 3.98
CA GLY A 284 19.52 -17.39 4.76
C GLY A 284 19.11 -18.85 4.48
N GLY A 285 18.66 -19.15 3.26
CA GLY A 285 18.20 -20.49 2.87
C GLY A 285 16.77 -20.83 3.33
N LYS A 286 16.02 -19.87 3.86
CA LYS A 286 14.61 -20.03 4.26
C LYS A 286 13.72 -19.02 3.54
N CYS A 287 12.56 -19.47 3.05
CA CYS A 287 11.54 -18.57 2.52
C CYS A 287 10.95 -17.75 3.67
N THR A 288 11.14 -16.43 3.61
CA THR A 288 10.76 -15.49 4.67
C THR A 288 9.93 -14.36 4.10
N CYS A 289 8.99 -13.85 4.89
CA CYS A 289 8.29 -12.61 4.60
C CYS A 289 9.12 -11.42 5.08
N THR A 290 9.35 -10.42 4.22
CA THR A 290 10.11 -9.21 4.56
C THR A 290 9.44 -7.97 3.98
N ALA A 291 9.87 -6.79 4.44
CA ALA A 291 9.46 -5.50 3.88
C ALA A 291 9.70 -5.36 2.36
N PHE A 292 10.67 -6.11 1.81
CA PHE A 292 10.97 -6.08 0.37
C PHE A 292 10.10 -7.01 -0.46
N SER A 293 9.60 -8.09 0.14
CA SER A 293 8.84 -9.13 -0.57
C SER A 293 7.33 -8.99 -0.40
N CYS A 294 6.86 -8.26 0.60
CA CYS A 294 5.45 -8.17 0.96
C CYS A 294 4.96 -6.72 0.97
N SER A 295 4.06 -6.37 0.06
CA SER A 295 3.40 -5.05 0.04
C SER A 295 2.40 -4.86 1.18
N GLY A 296 1.83 -5.95 1.70
CA GLY A 296 0.95 -5.98 2.86
C GLY A 296 1.72 -6.15 4.17
N CYS A 297 1.38 -7.14 4.99
CA CYS A 297 2.04 -7.41 6.27
C CYS A 297 2.41 -8.90 6.42
N CYS A 298 3.34 -9.19 7.32
CA CYS A 298 3.81 -10.54 7.61
C CYS A 298 3.10 -11.11 8.85
N ASP A 299 2.36 -12.21 8.65
CA ASP A 299 1.85 -13.06 9.73
C ASP A 299 2.75 -14.30 9.82
N GLY A 300 3.80 -14.20 10.63
CA GLY A 300 4.96 -15.11 10.55
C GLY A 300 5.68 -14.96 9.21
N ASP A 301 5.90 -16.08 8.50
CA ASP A 301 6.51 -16.10 7.16
C ASP A 301 5.47 -15.92 6.03
N ALA A 302 4.17 -15.84 6.35
CA ALA A 302 3.11 -15.66 5.36
C ALA A 302 2.85 -14.16 5.08
N CYS A 303 3.00 -13.74 3.83
CA CYS A 303 2.58 -12.41 3.42
C CYS A 303 1.06 -12.36 3.26
N ARG A 304 0.41 -11.49 4.04
CA ARG A 304 -1.02 -11.20 3.97
C ARG A 304 -1.21 -9.89 3.21
N SER A 305 -2.38 -9.70 2.59
CA SER A 305 -2.70 -8.46 1.86
C SER A 305 -2.62 -7.20 2.71
N GLY A 306 -2.72 -7.33 4.03
CA GLY A 306 -2.65 -6.20 4.95
C GLY A 306 -3.94 -5.38 5.04
N SER A 307 -5.04 -5.91 4.49
CA SER A 307 -6.36 -5.27 4.42
C SER A 307 -7.40 -5.94 5.33
N ASP A 308 -7.03 -7.02 6.02
CA ASP A 308 -7.94 -7.80 6.86
C ASP A 308 -7.83 -7.33 8.31
N ASP A 309 -8.96 -7.27 9.03
CA ASP A 309 -8.99 -6.89 10.45
C ASP A 309 -8.14 -7.82 11.33
N SER A 310 -8.01 -9.09 10.94
CA SER A 310 -7.18 -10.09 11.63
C SER A 310 -5.71 -10.09 11.18
N ALA A 311 -5.38 -9.35 10.12
CA ALA A 311 -4.04 -9.27 9.55
C ALA A 311 -3.82 -7.91 8.85
N CYS A 312 -3.81 -6.85 9.65
CA CYS A 312 -3.74 -5.47 9.19
C CYS A 312 -2.30 -4.93 9.20
N GLY A 313 -1.87 -4.30 8.13
CA GLY A 313 -0.54 -3.70 8.05
C GLY A 313 -0.11 -3.41 6.61
N SER A 314 1.05 -2.77 6.43
CA SER A 314 1.62 -2.53 5.10
C SER A 314 3.16 -2.53 5.15
N GLY A 315 3.80 -2.65 4.00
CA GLY A 315 5.26 -2.58 3.87
C GLY A 315 6.01 -3.72 4.57
N GLY A 316 5.41 -4.91 4.64
CA GLY A 316 5.98 -6.14 5.19
C GLY A 316 6.36 -6.06 6.67
N SER A 317 5.72 -5.15 7.42
CA SER A 317 5.74 -5.14 8.88
C SER A 317 4.93 -6.32 9.44
N ALA A 318 5.09 -6.63 10.73
CA ALA A 318 4.26 -7.66 11.38
C ALA A 318 2.76 -7.27 11.32
N CYS A 319 1.91 -8.23 10.98
CA CYS A 319 0.47 -8.00 10.93
C CYS A 319 -0.10 -7.69 12.33
N ALA A 320 -0.93 -6.66 12.41
CA ALA A 320 -1.71 -6.33 13.60
C ALA A 320 -3.10 -6.96 13.52
N LYS A 321 -3.64 -7.38 14.67
CA LYS A 321 -5.06 -7.72 14.82
C LYS A 321 -5.78 -6.49 15.36
N CYS A 322 -6.74 -5.98 14.59
CA CYS A 322 -7.58 -4.87 15.03
C CYS A 322 -8.50 -5.35 16.17
N SER A 323 -8.68 -4.52 17.19
CA SER A 323 -9.44 -4.86 18.39
C SER A 323 -10.74 -4.05 18.49
N GLY A 324 -11.75 -4.62 19.15
CA GLY A 324 -13.04 -3.96 19.34
C GLY A 324 -13.75 -3.67 18.01
N ALA A 325 -14.07 -2.40 17.75
CA ALA A 325 -14.75 -1.95 16.53
C ALA A 325 -13.79 -1.42 15.44
N ASP A 326 -12.48 -1.51 15.64
CA ASP A 326 -11.49 -1.02 14.69
C ASP A 326 -11.49 -1.84 13.40
N LYS A 327 -11.30 -1.16 12.27
CA LYS A 327 -11.15 -1.76 10.95
C LYS A 327 -9.78 -1.48 10.37
N CYS A 328 -9.32 -2.41 9.54
CA CYS A 328 -8.07 -2.21 8.81
C CYS A 328 -8.27 -1.20 7.67
N VAL A 329 -7.78 0.03 7.84
CA VAL A 329 -7.89 1.10 6.84
C VAL A 329 -6.52 1.61 6.45
N ALA A 330 -6.18 1.39 5.18
CA ALA A 330 -4.88 1.74 4.60
C ALA A 330 -3.70 1.14 5.38
N GLY A 331 -3.81 -0.13 5.77
CA GLY A 331 -2.74 -0.86 6.47
C GLY A 331 -2.54 -0.43 7.93
N SER A 332 -3.56 0.13 8.58
CA SER A 332 -3.55 0.45 10.01
C SER A 332 -4.92 0.24 10.64
N CYS A 333 -4.95 -0.31 11.85
CA CYS A 333 -6.18 -0.43 12.61
C CYS A 333 -6.65 0.97 13.01
N LYS A 334 -7.84 1.35 12.54
CA LYS A 334 -8.46 2.64 12.81
C LYS A 334 -9.90 2.43 13.21
N GLN A 335 -10.36 3.21 14.18
CA GLN A 335 -11.78 3.50 14.35
C GLN A 335 -12.28 4.10 13.04
N VAL A 336 -13.10 3.36 12.31
CA VAL A 336 -13.94 3.92 11.26
C VAL A 336 -15.27 4.17 11.93
N CYS A 337 -15.83 5.35 11.71
CA CYS A 337 -17.18 5.64 12.14
C CYS A 337 -18.06 5.69 10.89
N ASP A 338 -18.74 4.59 10.64
CA ASP A 338 -19.72 4.41 9.57
C ASP A 338 -20.90 3.54 10.06
N PHE A 339 -21.86 3.27 9.17
CA PHE A 339 -23.06 2.51 9.51
C PHE A 339 -22.78 1.06 9.97
N SER A 340 -21.62 0.49 9.62
CA SER A 340 -21.23 -0.88 9.95
C SER A 340 -20.50 -1.00 11.29
N THR A 341 -19.98 0.12 11.79
CA THR A 341 -19.07 0.19 12.94
C THR A 341 -19.65 1.01 14.10
N CYS A 342 -20.69 1.80 13.86
CA CYS A 342 -21.30 2.66 14.87
C CYS A 342 -22.83 2.49 14.93
N SER A 343 -23.33 1.94 16.04
CA SER A 343 -24.76 1.84 16.32
C SER A 343 -25.40 3.21 16.63
N GLY A 344 -24.61 4.18 17.09
CA GLY A 344 -25.00 5.58 17.29
C GLY A 344 -24.62 6.47 16.11
N CYS A 345 -24.00 7.62 16.37
CA CYS A 345 -23.60 8.58 15.32
C CYS A 345 -22.13 8.97 15.41
N CYS A 346 -21.62 9.56 14.33
CA CYS A 346 -20.24 9.96 14.17
C CYS A 346 -20.03 11.43 14.50
N GLN A 347 -19.17 11.69 15.48
CA GLN A 347 -18.72 13.03 15.84
C GLN A 347 -17.20 13.07 15.76
N SER A 348 -16.65 13.89 14.85
CA SER A 348 -15.20 14.00 14.63
C SER A 348 -14.50 12.65 14.36
N GLY A 349 -15.19 11.73 13.66
CA GLY A 349 -14.68 10.39 13.35
C GLY A 349 -14.72 9.38 14.50
N GLN A 350 -15.32 9.74 15.65
CA GLN A 350 -15.54 8.85 16.79
C GLN A 350 -17.03 8.46 16.86
N CYS A 351 -17.31 7.21 17.22
CA CYS A 351 -18.68 6.76 17.42
C CYS A 351 -19.21 7.22 18.79
N ASN A 352 -20.22 8.09 18.79
CA ASN A 352 -21.05 8.33 19.96
C ASN A 352 -22.12 7.25 20.04
N THR A 353 -21.86 6.21 20.84
CA THR A 353 -22.80 5.11 21.08
C THR A 353 -24.08 5.54 21.80
N SER A 354 -24.09 6.71 22.44
CA SER A 354 -25.27 7.31 23.08
C SER A 354 -26.10 8.17 22.11
N GLY A 355 -25.73 8.23 20.83
CA GLY A 355 -26.39 9.09 19.84
C GLY A 355 -27.90 8.86 19.66
N ALA A 356 -28.42 7.71 20.10
CA ALA A 356 -29.85 7.45 20.09
C ALA A 356 -30.66 8.33 21.07
N SER A 357 -30.02 8.88 22.10
CA SER A 357 -30.66 9.67 23.17
C SER A 357 -29.92 10.96 23.53
N ASP A 358 -28.73 11.18 22.98
CA ASP A 358 -27.91 12.36 23.25
C ASP A 358 -28.42 13.59 22.49
N LYS A 359 -29.00 14.56 23.21
CA LYS A 359 -29.48 15.83 22.64
C LYS A 359 -28.37 16.62 21.94
N SER A 360 -27.14 16.54 22.43
CA SER A 360 -25.99 17.31 21.91
C SER A 360 -25.27 16.63 20.76
N ALA A 361 -25.56 15.35 20.53
CA ALA A 361 -24.96 14.55 19.47
C ALA A 361 -25.93 13.42 19.08
N CYS A 362 -27.07 13.81 18.50
CA CYS A 362 -28.17 12.95 18.15
C CYS A 362 -27.97 12.32 16.77
N GLY A 363 -28.16 11.01 16.66
CA GLY A 363 -28.04 10.23 15.43
C GLY A 363 -27.88 8.73 15.69
N VAL A 364 -28.22 7.90 14.70
CA VAL A 364 -28.02 6.43 14.71
C VAL A 364 -27.45 5.95 13.37
N ALA A 365 -27.05 4.68 13.33
CA ALA A 365 -26.55 3.99 12.12
C ALA A 365 -25.32 4.67 11.48
N GLY A 366 -24.41 5.19 12.30
CA GLY A 366 -23.14 5.74 11.85
C GLY A 366 -23.24 7.02 11.00
N ASN A 367 -24.39 7.69 11.03
CA ASN A 367 -24.55 9.01 10.42
C ASN A 367 -23.81 10.08 11.24
N LEU A 368 -23.55 11.26 10.67
CA LEU A 368 -23.00 12.40 11.42
C LEU A 368 -23.94 12.81 12.57
N CYS A 369 -23.37 12.99 13.77
CA CYS A 369 -24.12 13.48 14.93
C CYS A 369 -24.58 14.93 14.71
N LYS A 370 -25.81 15.26 15.15
CA LYS A 370 -26.33 16.63 15.14
C LYS A 370 -26.83 17.08 16.51
N VAL A 371 -26.75 18.38 16.79
CA VAL A 371 -27.32 18.98 18.01
C VAL A 371 -28.82 19.22 17.80
N CYS A 372 -29.66 18.82 18.75
CA CYS A 372 -31.09 19.12 18.73
C CYS A 372 -31.38 20.54 19.24
N GLY A 373 -32.38 21.19 18.63
CA GLY A 373 -32.77 22.56 18.91
C GLY A 373 -33.39 22.78 20.29
N LEU A 374 -33.73 24.04 20.57
CA LEU A 374 -34.42 24.43 21.80
C LEU A 374 -35.84 23.82 21.82
N GLY A 375 -36.19 23.11 22.88
CA GLY A 375 -37.47 22.38 23.02
C GLY A 375 -37.46 20.93 22.52
N GLU A 376 -36.43 20.53 21.76
CA GLU A 376 -36.31 19.16 21.24
C GLU A 376 -35.57 18.23 22.22
N SER A 377 -35.90 16.95 22.20
CA SER A 377 -35.10 15.85 22.77
C SER A 377 -34.57 14.97 21.64
N CYS A 378 -33.55 14.18 21.93
CA CYS A 378 -33.13 13.12 21.02
C CYS A 378 -33.85 11.83 21.40
N SER A 379 -34.62 11.25 20.48
CA SER A 379 -35.29 9.97 20.67
C SER A 379 -35.08 9.09 19.45
N GLY A 380 -34.46 7.93 19.64
CA GLY A 380 -34.14 6.99 18.55
C GLY A 380 -33.15 7.58 17.53
N GLY A 381 -32.29 8.50 17.94
CA GLY A 381 -31.31 9.14 17.05
C GLY A 381 -31.85 10.28 16.21
N THR A 382 -33.05 10.78 16.52
CA THR A 382 -33.58 11.98 15.87
C THR A 382 -34.09 13.00 16.87
N CYS A 383 -33.86 14.27 16.54
CA CYS A 383 -34.38 15.41 17.28
C CYS A 383 -35.90 15.54 17.08
N ASN A 384 -36.67 15.43 18.16
CA ASN A 384 -38.12 15.56 18.18
C ASN A 384 -38.56 16.53 19.29
N ASP A 385 -39.68 17.24 19.09
CA ASP A 385 -40.32 17.99 20.19
C ASP A 385 -40.82 16.99 21.23
N ALA A 386 -40.16 16.93 22.38
CA ALA A 386 -40.39 15.92 23.40
C ALA A 386 -41.78 16.02 24.06
N VAL A 387 -42.42 17.19 23.95
CA VAL A 387 -43.72 17.48 24.57
C VAL A 387 -44.85 17.10 23.60
N GLN A 388 -44.69 17.37 22.31
CA GLN A 388 -45.73 17.10 21.30
C GLN A 388 -45.63 15.68 20.69
N CYS A 389 -44.45 15.09 20.66
CA CYS A 389 -44.17 13.88 19.88
C CYS A 389 -43.54 12.75 20.72
N SER A 390 -44.35 12.15 21.58
CA SER A 390 -44.02 10.95 22.36
C SER A 390 -45.10 9.88 22.21
N ALA A 391 -44.86 8.66 22.69
CA ALA A 391 -45.86 7.59 22.66
C ALA A 391 -47.17 7.95 23.38
N SER A 392 -47.13 8.91 24.32
CA SER A 392 -48.32 9.43 25.02
C SER A 392 -48.94 10.67 24.36
N GLY A 393 -48.18 11.42 23.55
CA GLY A 393 -48.63 12.64 22.87
C GLY A 393 -48.99 12.46 21.39
N CYS A 394 -48.55 11.37 20.76
CA CYS A 394 -48.70 11.13 19.33
C CYS A 394 -48.83 9.64 19.01
N SER A 395 -49.98 9.21 18.47
CA SER A 395 -50.21 7.82 18.04
C SER A 395 -49.51 7.47 16.73
N GLY A 396 -49.25 8.47 15.87
CA GLY A 396 -48.52 8.32 14.60
C GLY A 396 -47.04 8.66 14.75
N CYS A 397 -46.50 9.53 13.89
CA CYS A 397 -45.08 9.85 13.86
C CYS A 397 -44.82 11.36 13.87
N CYS A 398 -43.61 11.76 14.26
CA CYS A 398 -43.21 13.16 14.35
C CYS A 398 -42.42 13.62 13.12
N LYS A 399 -42.82 14.76 12.56
CA LYS A 399 -42.04 15.47 11.55
C LYS A 399 -42.07 16.96 11.88
N GLU A 400 -40.91 17.59 12.02
CA GLU A 400 -40.80 19.04 12.30
C GLU A 400 -41.60 19.47 13.55
N GLY A 401 -41.61 18.63 14.58
CA GLY A 401 -42.36 18.88 15.83
C GLY A 401 -43.88 18.68 15.73
N GLN A 402 -44.39 18.27 14.58
CA GLN A 402 -45.81 17.98 14.37
C GLN A 402 -46.08 16.47 14.40
N CYS A 403 -47.14 16.08 15.13
CA CYS A 403 -47.65 14.71 15.09
C CYS A 403 -48.47 14.48 13.81
N LEU A 404 -47.94 13.64 12.92
CA LEU A 404 -48.64 13.14 11.74
C LEU A 404 -49.35 11.82 12.07
N SER A 405 -50.35 11.45 11.26
CA SER A 405 -51.11 10.20 11.43
C SER A 405 -50.26 8.93 11.35
N GLY A 406 -49.04 9.02 10.78
CA GLY A 406 -48.15 7.87 10.65
C GLY A 406 -48.57 6.88 9.58
N SER A 407 -49.54 7.23 8.73
CA SER A 407 -50.16 6.34 7.73
C SER A 407 -49.80 6.67 6.29
N ASN A 408 -49.04 7.74 6.06
CA ASN A 408 -48.77 8.26 4.72
C ASN A 408 -47.34 7.92 4.28
N LYS A 409 -47.14 7.75 2.97
CA LYS A 409 -45.83 7.40 2.39
C LYS A 409 -44.70 8.35 2.81
N THR A 410 -44.97 9.65 2.93
CA THR A 410 -43.98 10.69 3.30
C THR A 410 -44.00 11.06 4.79
N GLY A 411 -44.71 10.26 5.59
CA GLY A 411 -45.00 10.50 7.00
C GLY A 411 -45.38 9.19 7.69
N CYS A 412 -44.52 8.17 7.56
CA CYS A 412 -44.77 6.83 8.05
C CYS A 412 -44.09 6.60 9.39
N GLY A 413 -44.81 6.05 10.37
CA GLY A 413 -44.27 5.78 11.70
C GLY A 413 -45.38 5.65 12.74
N SER A 414 -45.04 5.20 13.94
CA SER A 414 -45.98 5.06 15.06
C SER A 414 -45.32 5.43 16.39
N ASN A 415 -46.12 5.58 17.44
CA ASN A 415 -45.66 5.83 18.82
C ASN A 415 -44.87 7.13 19.02
N GLY A 416 -45.13 8.15 18.21
CA GLY A 416 -44.44 9.45 18.29
C GLY A 416 -42.98 9.40 17.83
N ASN A 417 -42.54 8.28 17.26
CA ASN A 417 -41.24 8.15 16.62
C ASN A 417 -41.15 9.08 15.40
N VAL A 418 -39.95 9.36 14.93
CA VAL A 418 -39.79 10.21 13.75
C VAL A 418 -40.37 9.55 12.51
N CYS A 419 -41.05 10.38 11.71
CA CYS A 419 -41.62 9.95 10.45
C CYS A 419 -40.54 9.58 9.44
N SER A 420 -40.66 8.37 8.91
CA SER A 420 -39.90 7.88 7.76
C SER A 420 -40.62 8.23 6.46
N ILE A 421 -39.83 8.45 5.39
CA ILE A 421 -40.33 8.49 4.02
C ILE A 421 -40.12 7.11 3.43
N CYS A 422 -41.20 6.42 3.07
CA CYS A 422 -41.12 5.13 2.41
C CYS A 422 -40.61 5.29 0.98
N GLY A 423 -39.76 4.35 0.56
CA GLY A 423 -39.13 4.35 -0.77
C GLY A 423 -40.14 4.32 -1.92
N ALA A 424 -39.67 4.53 -3.15
CA ALA A 424 -40.51 4.62 -4.34
C ALA A 424 -41.48 3.44 -4.50
N HIS A 425 -41.06 2.23 -4.10
CA HIS A 425 -41.80 0.97 -4.22
C HIS A 425 -42.43 0.50 -2.90
N GLN A 426 -42.47 1.35 -1.88
CA GLN A 426 -43.04 1.04 -0.57
C GLN A 426 -44.31 1.86 -0.30
N GLN A 427 -45.07 1.40 0.68
CA GLN A 427 -46.22 2.08 1.26
C GLN A 427 -46.14 2.00 2.79
N CYS A 428 -46.83 2.90 3.48
CA CYS A 428 -46.88 2.86 4.93
C CYS A 428 -47.98 1.91 5.40
N VAL A 429 -47.62 0.85 6.12
CA VAL A 429 -48.57 -0.12 6.69
C VAL A 429 -48.31 -0.20 8.18
N LEU A 430 -49.30 0.16 8.99
CA LEU A 430 -49.22 0.13 10.47
C LEU A 430 -48.02 0.90 11.05
N GLY A 431 -47.57 1.96 10.37
CA GLY A 431 -46.42 2.77 10.79
C GLY A 431 -45.07 2.22 10.35
N SER A 432 -45.02 1.17 9.53
CA SER A 432 -43.79 0.63 8.92
C SER A 432 -43.81 0.80 7.41
N CYS A 433 -42.64 1.04 6.82
CA CYS A 433 -42.51 1.09 5.36
C CYS A 433 -42.42 -0.33 4.81
N GLU A 434 -43.52 -0.81 4.26
CA GLU A 434 -43.64 -2.14 3.67
C GLU A 434 -43.59 -2.05 2.15
N ALA A 435 -43.09 -3.09 1.47
CA ALA A 435 -43.16 -3.18 0.02
C ALA A 435 -44.62 -3.04 -0.45
N ASN A 436 -44.86 -2.17 -1.44
CA ASN A 436 -46.18 -2.06 -2.03
C ASN A 436 -46.50 -3.40 -2.74
N PRO A 437 -47.62 -4.08 -2.44
CA PRO A 437 -47.96 -5.39 -3.02
C PRO A 437 -47.95 -5.41 -4.55
N THR A 438 -48.19 -4.26 -5.18
CA THR A 438 -48.19 -4.11 -6.64
C THR A 438 -46.84 -3.70 -7.24
N SER A 439 -45.85 -3.37 -6.40
CA SER A 439 -44.50 -3.08 -6.85
C SER A 439 -43.83 -4.32 -7.42
N THR A 440 -42.98 -4.11 -8.42
CA THR A 440 -42.26 -5.16 -9.15
C THR A 440 -40.81 -5.26 -8.71
N TRP A 441 -40.34 -6.50 -8.61
CA TRP A 441 -39.02 -6.85 -8.09
C TRP A 441 -38.35 -7.86 -8.99
N ASP A 442 -37.11 -7.58 -9.37
CA ASP A 442 -36.24 -8.50 -10.07
C ASP A 442 -35.62 -9.47 -9.07
N VAL A 443 -35.73 -10.77 -9.37
CA VAL A 443 -35.22 -11.85 -8.53
C VAL A 443 -34.12 -12.60 -9.27
N SER A 444 -33.03 -12.80 -8.54
CA SER A 444 -31.86 -13.54 -8.98
C SER A 444 -31.48 -14.60 -7.95
N VAL A 445 -31.06 -15.77 -8.41
CA VAL A 445 -30.35 -16.73 -7.56
C VAL A 445 -28.87 -16.32 -7.58
N ALA A 446 -28.31 -16.00 -6.41
CA ALA A 446 -26.93 -15.55 -6.31
C ALA A 446 -25.99 -16.74 -6.11
N SER A 447 -26.29 -17.61 -5.16
CA SER A 447 -25.47 -18.77 -4.85
C SER A 447 -26.24 -19.86 -4.10
N VAL A 448 -25.71 -21.07 -4.19
CA VAL A 448 -26.09 -22.21 -3.34
C VAL A 448 -24.83 -22.70 -2.61
N THR A 449 -24.98 -23.25 -1.42
CA THR A 449 -23.92 -23.94 -0.70
C THR A 449 -24.41 -25.32 -0.29
N LEU A 450 -23.73 -26.33 -0.83
CA LEU A 450 -23.96 -27.75 -0.59
C LEU A 450 -22.86 -28.29 0.33
N ASP A 451 -23.20 -29.31 1.11
CA ASP A 451 -22.25 -30.03 1.96
C ASP A 451 -21.40 -30.98 1.11
N SER A 452 -20.08 -30.76 1.12
CA SER A 452 -19.11 -31.55 0.35
C SER A 452 -18.90 -32.97 0.87
N SER A 453 -19.54 -33.36 1.98
CA SER A 453 -19.45 -34.71 2.54
C SER A 453 -20.37 -35.73 1.85
N VAL A 454 -21.24 -35.28 0.94
CA VAL A 454 -22.12 -36.14 0.14
C VAL A 454 -21.71 -36.08 -1.33
N SER A 455 -21.46 -37.27 -1.88
CA SER A 455 -21.24 -37.48 -3.32
C SER A 455 -22.60 -37.65 -3.98
N TRP A 456 -22.91 -36.76 -4.93
CA TRP A 456 -24.11 -36.81 -5.75
C TRP A 456 -23.82 -37.56 -7.06
N ASP A 457 -22.60 -37.43 -7.60
CA ASP A 457 -22.09 -38.18 -8.76
C ASP A 457 -21.42 -39.52 -8.42
N SER A 458 -21.95 -40.25 -7.45
CA SER A 458 -21.30 -41.48 -6.93
C SER A 458 -21.20 -42.64 -7.95
N PHE A 459 -21.79 -42.49 -9.14
CA PHE A 459 -21.69 -43.43 -10.26
C PHE A 459 -20.49 -43.17 -11.19
N LEU A 460 -19.86 -41.99 -11.11
CA LEU A 460 -18.68 -41.63 -11.89
C LEU A 460 -17.39 -41.94 -11.10
N GLN A 461 -16.40 -42.53 -11.78
CA GLN A 461 -15.13 -42.88 -11.16
C GLN A 461 -14.40 -41.61 -10.68
N GLY A 462 -14.39 -41.36 -9.37
CA GLY A 462 -13.71 -40.22 -8.76
C GLY A 462 -14.55 -39.34 -7.83
N ASP A 463 -15.84 -39.66 -7.61
CA ASP A 463 -16.79 -38.86 -6.79
C ASP A 463 -16.72 -37.35 -7.11
N PRO A 464 -17.07 -36.94 -8.35
CA PRO A 464 -17.10 -35.52 -8.69
C PRO A 464 -18.14 -34.76 -7.86
N ALA A 465 -17.91 -33.45 -7.74
CA ALA A 465 -18.90 -32.53 -7.17
C ALA A 465 -20.11 -32.42 -8.12
N PRO A 466 -21.31 -32.07 -7.63
CA PRO A 466 -22.52 -32.01 -8.46
C PRO A 466 -22.44 -30.91 -9.54
N ASP A 467 -23.17 -31.12 -10.62
CA ASP A 467 -23.46 -30.20 -11.71
C ASP A 467 -24.75 -29.42 -11.42
N VAL A 468 -24.63 -28.35 -10.62
CA VAL A 468 -25.79 -27.74 -9.95
C VAL A 468 -26.52 -26.72 -10.84
N TYR A 469 -27.86 -26.84 -10.88
CA TYR A 469 -28.75 -25.75 -11.29
C TYR A 469 -29.95 -25.59 -10.35
N VAL A 470 -30.62 -24.43 -10.42
CA VAL A 470 -31.78 -24.11 -9.57
C VAL A 470 -33.00 -23.76 -10.41
N LYS A 471 -34.14 -24.41 -10.13
CA LYS A 471 -35.47 -24.00 -10.58
C LYS A 471 -36.12 -23.12 -9.51
N LEU A 472 -36.42 -21.88 -9.88
CA LEU A 472 -37.11 -20.89 -9.06
C LEU A 472 -38.56 -20.77 -9.53
N THR A 473 -39.52 -20.98 -8.62
CA THR A 473 -40.94 -20.79 -8.88
C THR A 473 -41.52 -19.71 -7.99
N ILE A 474 -42.10 -18.67 -8.60
CA ILE A 474 -42.75 -17.54 -7.90
C ILE A 474 -44.03 -17.18 -8.66
N GLY A 475 -45.15 -16.98 -7.94
CA GLY A 475 -46.42 -16.60 -8.56
C GLY A 475 -46.92 -17.58 -9.62
N GLY A 476 -46.54 -18.86 -9.51
CA GLY A 476 -46.88 -19.91 -10.48
C GLY A 476 -46.01 -19.93 -11.75
N VAL A 477 -45.00 -19.06 -11.86
CA VAL A 477 -44.05 -19.05 -12.98
C VAL A 477 -42.73 -19.67 -12.54
N THR A 478 -42.21 -20.62 -13.33
CA THR A 478 -40.93 -21.30 -13.06
C THR A 478 -39.86 -20.85 -14.05
N LYS A 479 -38.65 -20.56 -13.55
CA LYS A 479 -37.44 -20.25 -14.32
C LYS A 479 -36.26 -21.05 -13.80
N GLN A 480 -35.27 -21.29 -14.64
CA GLN A 480 -34.09 -22.09 -14.31
C GLN A 480 -32.82 -21.25 -14.50
N THR A 481 -31.84 -21.42 -13.62
CA THR A 481 -30.48 -20.92 -13.82
C THR A 481 -29.76 -21.75 -14.88
N LYS A 482 -28.61 -21.25 -15.35
CA LYS A 482 -27.61 -22.11 -15.97
C LYS A 482 -27.08 -23.14 -14.99
N THR A 483 -26.60 -24.26 -15.51
CA THR A 483 -25.85 -25.26 -14.76
C THR A 483 -24.43 -24.77 -14.51
N ILE A 484 -23.94 -24.98 -13.29
CA ILE A 484 -22.54 -24.79 -12.92
C ILE A 484 -21.98 -26.15 -12.55
N ASN A 485 -21.08 -26.63 -13.40
CA ASN A 485 -20.57 -27.98 -13.29
C ASN A 485 -19.58 -28.14 -12.14
N ASN A 486 -19.62 -29.30 -11.49
CA ASN A 486 -18.62 -29.78 -10.54
C ASN A 486 -18.33 -28.80 -9.39
N ASN A 487 -19.38 -28.32 -8.71
CA ASN A 487 -19.23 -27.26 -7.72
C ASN A 487 -20.22 -27.36 -6.55
N TYR A 488 -19.71 -27.51 -5.33
CA TYR A 488 -20.51 -27.49 -4.09
C TYR A 488 -20.96 -26.08 -3.68
N THR A 489 -20.35 -25.02 -4.22
CA THR A 489 -20.66 -23.62 -3.91
C THR A 489 -20.89 -22.81 -5.19
N PRO A 490 -21.86 -23.18 -6.03
CA PRO A 490 -22.08 -22.52 -7.32
C PRO A 490 -22.54 -21.07 -7.13
N MET A 491 -21.90 -20.17 -7.88
CA MET A 491 -22.21 -18.73 -7.89
C MET A 491 -22.87 -18.37 -9.23
N PHE A 492 -24.20 -18.27 -9.27
CA PHE A 492 -24.94 -17.99 -10.49
C PHE A 492 -24.99 -16.49 -10.82
N ASN A 493 -25.38 -15.67 -9.85
CA ASN A 493 -25.67 -14.23 -10.02
C ASN A 493 -26.59 -13.93 -11.23
N GLU A 494 -27.51 -14.84 -11.53
CA GLU A 494 -28.33 -14.79 -12.74
C GLU A 494 -29.70 -14.17 -12.45
N TYR A 495 -30.12 -13.21 -13.28
CA TYR A 495 -31.49 -12.70 -13.28
C TYR A 495 -32.44 -13.72 -13.92
N LEU A 496 -33.51 -14.06 -13.20
CA LEU A 496 -34.47 -15.05 -13.65
C LEU A 496 -35.80 -14.43 -14.07
N MET A 497 -36.34 -13.51 -13.26
CA MET A 497 -37.68 -12.96 -13.48
C MET A 497 -37.98 -11.71 -12.67
N THR A 498 -38.96 -10.94 -13.16
CA THR A 498 -39.61 -9.86 -12.42
C THR A 498 -40.96 -10.34 -11.90
N VAL A 499 -41.24 -10.10 -10.62
CA VAL A 499 -42.47 -10.53 -9.93
C VAL A 499 -43.04 -9.41 -9.06
N LYS A 500 -44.28 -9.56 -8.58
CA LYS A 500 -44.86 -8.58 -7.65
C LYS A 500 -44.41 -8.86 -6.22
N ALA A 501 -44.33 -7.82 -5.39
CA ALA A 501 -44.04 -7.98 -3.97
C ALA A 501 -45.03 -8.91 -3.25
N SER A 502 -46.32 -8.88 -3.64
CA SER A 502 -47.34 -9.80 -3.11
C SER A 502 -46.98 -11.28 -3.29
N ASP A 503 -46.24 -11.60 -4.35
CA ASP A 503 -45.85 -12.97 -4.72
C ASP A 503 -44.53 -13.36 -4.04
N LEU A 504 -43.87 -12.42 -3.36
CA LEU A 504 -42.65 -12.66 -2.58
C LEU A 504 -42.93 -12.77 -1.07
N THR A 505 -43.81 -11.91 -0.56
CA THR A 505 -44.03 -11.75 0.89
C THR A 505 -45.05 -12.73 1.47
N SER A 506 -45.80 -13.41 0.60
CA SER A 506 -46.79 -14.42 0.98
C SER A 506 -46.11 -15.70 1.49
N ALA A 507 -46.77 -16.41 2.42
CA ALA A 507 -46.23 -17.67 2.97
C ALA A 507 -45.94 -18.67 1.85
N ASN A 508 -44.76 -19.29 1.85
CA ASN A 508 -44.36 -20.32 0.88
C ASN A 508 -44.46 -19.87 -0.58
N ALA A 509 -44.36 -18.56 -0.85
CA ALA A 509 -44.60 -18.02 -2.18
C ALA A 509 -43.41 -18.16 -3.13
N VAL A 510 -42.21 -18.37 -2.57
CA VAL A 510 -40.97 -18.55 -3.32
C VAL A 510 -40.48 -19.98 -3.11
N LYS A 511 -40.53 -20.77 -4.18
CA LYS A 511 -40.07 -22.17 -4.20
C LYS A 511 -38.75 -22.29 -4.92
N TYR A 512 -37.79 -22.98 -4.30
CA TYR A 512 -36.51 -23.35 -4.88
C TYR A 512 -36.42 -24.87 -4.98
N GLU A 513 -36.02 -25.36 -6.15
CA GLU A 513 -35.69 -26.77 -6.39
C GLU A 513 -34.27 -26.82 -6.95
N ILE A 514 -33.39 -27.55 -6.27
CA ILE A 514 -31.97 -27.68 -6.62
C ILE A 514 -31.76 -29.05 -7.23
N TYR A 515 -31.07 -29.10 -8.36
CA TYR A 515 -30.85 -30.30 -9.14
C TYR A 515 -29.36 -30.48 -9.44
N ASP A 516 -29.00 -31.74 -9.59
CA ASP A 516 -27.78 -32.22 -10.22
C ASP A 516 -28.09 -32.56 -11.69
N GLU A 517 -27.42 -31.93 -12.64
CA GLU A 517 -27.63 -32.22 -14.07
C GLU A 517 -26.79 -33.42 -14.50
N ASP A 518 -27.49 -34.52 -14.76
CA ASP A 518 -26.87 -35.78 -15.18
C ASP A 518 -26.91 -35.96 -16.69
N VAL A 519 -25.82 -36.50 -17.25
CA VAL A 519 -25.67 -36.63 -18.70
C VAL A 519 -26.55 -37.75 -19.30
N PHE A 520 -27.01 -38.73 -18.50
CA PHE A 520 -27.61 -39.97 -19.03
C PHE A 520 -28.86 -40.51 -18.32
N ILE A 521 -29.14 -40.11 -17.09
CA ILE A 521 -30.29 -40.56 -16.29
C ILE A 521 -30.87 -39.26 -15.74
N GLY A 522 -32.16 -38.96 -15.94
CA GLY A 522 -32.68 -37.60 -15.73
C GLY A 522 -32.33 -36.99 -14.37
N ASP A 523 -32.15 -35.67 -14.36
CA ASP A 523 -31.59 -34.86 -13.27
C ASP A 523 -32.07 -35.23 -11.85
N ASP A 524 -31.12 -35.51 -10.97
CA ASP A 524 -31.38 -35.85 -9.58
C ASP A 524 -31.73 -34.59 -8.76
N LYS A 525 -32.87 -34.63 -8.07
CA LYS A 525 -33.28 -33.52 -7.20
C LYS A 525 -32.51 -33.59 -5.87
N ILE A 526 -31.59 -32.66 -5.67
CA ILE A 526 -30.80 -32.51 -4.45
C ILE A 526 -31.69 -32.06 -3.29
N ALA A 527 -32.44 -30.97 -3.47
CA ALA A 527 -33.27 -30.39 -2.43
C ALA A 527 -34.45 -29.57 -2.97
N GLU A 528 -35.42 -29.35 -2.08
CA GLU A 528 -36.57 -28.50 -2.35
C GLU A 528 -36.92 -27.73 -1.09
N CYS A 529 -37.22 -26.44 -1.24
CA CYS A 529 -37.66 -25.59 -0.16
C CYS A 529 -38.62 -24.52 -0.67
N SER A 530 -39.43 -24.01 0.23
CA SER A 530 -40.33 -22.89 -0.05
C SER A 530 -40.37 -21.97 1.15
N ASP A 531 -40.27 -20.68 0.91
CA ASP A 531 -40.37 -19.66 1.95
C ASP A 531 -40.99 -18.38 1.39
N ARG A 532 -41.12 -17.37 2.24
CA ARG A 532 -41.38 -15.99 1.86
C ARG A 532 -40.09 -15.19 1.91
N ILE A 533 -40.07 -14.06 1.21
CA ILE A 533 -39.05 -13.03 1.40
C ILE A 533 -39.61 -11.99 2.37
N PHE A 534 -38.89 -11.75 3.46
CA PHE A 534 -39.28 -10.79 4.47
C PHE A 534 -39.01 -9.36 4.04
N GLN A 535 -39.74 -8.40 4.64
CA GLN A 535 -39.57 -6.98 4.33
C GLN A 535 -38.12 -6.50 4.53
N PHE A 536 -37.46 -6.93 5.60
CA PHE A 536 -36.06 -6.57 5.87
C PHE A 536 -35.09 -7.13 4.82
N GLU A 537 -35.42 -8.25 4.16
CA GLU A 537 -34.60 -8.85 3.10
C GLU A 537 -34.77 -8.12 1.76
N LEU A 538 -36.00 -7.69 1.46
CA LEU A 538 -36.27 -6.79 0.33
C LEU A 538 -35.49 -5.48 0.46
N GLU A 539 -35.41 -4.94 1.68
CA GLU A 539 -34.64 -3.72 1.98
C GLU A 539 -33.13 -3.93 1.92
N ALA A 540 -32.63 -5.08 2.40
CA ALA A 540 -31.22 -5.45 2.27
C ALA A 540 -30.81 -5.78 0.83
N GLY A 541 -31.77 -5.96 -0.08
CA GLY A 541 -31.55 -6.41 -1.45
C GLY A 541 -31.04 -7.85 -1.57
N LYS A 542 -31.11 -8.60 -0.46
CA LYS A 542 -30.57 -9.95 -0.30
C LYS A 542 -31.46 -10.73 0.65
N ALA A 543 -31.93 -11.88 0.18
CA ALA A 543 -32.67 -12.84 0.98
C ALA A 543 -31.81 -14.08 1.21
N HIS A 544 -31.83 -14.58 2.44
CA HIS A 544 -31.12 -15.80 2.80
C HIS A 544 -32.15 -16.85 3.19
N ILE A 545 -32.12 -18.01 2.53
CA ILE A 545 -33.07 -19.09 2.76
C ILE A 545 -32.30 -20.24 3.45
N PRO A 546 -32.32 -20.31 4.80
CA PRO A 546 -31.44 -21.20 5.57
C PRO A 546 -31.97 -22.62 5.78
N LEU A 547 -33.12 -23.01 5.20
CA LEU A 547 -33.83 -24.24 5.54
C LEU A 547 -34.19 -25.12 4.33
N CYS A 548 -33.29 -25.21 3.35
CA CYS A 548 -33.45 -26.21 2.29
C CYS A 548 -32.89 -27.54 2.79
N ILE A 549 -33.78 -28.53 2.99
CA ILE A 549 -33.39 -29.86 3.48
C ILE A 549 -33.32 -30.80 2.29
N SER A 550 -32.16 -31.42 2.07
CA SER A 550 -32.01 -32.45 1.04
C SER A 550 -32.76 -33.72 1.41
N GLY A 551 -32.99 -34.61 0.44
CA GLY A 551 -33.55 -35.95 0.72
C GLY A 551 -32.70 -36.77 1.73
N ALA A 552 -31.43 -36.40 1.90
CA ALA A 552 -30.48 -36.98 2.85
C ALA A 552 -30.43 -36.26 4.22
N GLY A 553 -31.27 -35.23 4.44
CA GLY A 553 -31.36 -34.51 5.72
C GLY A 553 -30.30 -33.42 5.95
N GLN A 554 -29.64 -32.96 4.88
CA GLN A 554 -28.63 -31.88 4.97
C GLN A 554 -29.23 -30.50 4.80
N PHE A 555 -28.63 -29.51 5.47
CA PHE A 555 -28.97 -28.10 5.29
C PHE A 555 -28.23 -27.53 4.07
N ILE A 556 -28.99 -26.91 3.19
CA ILE A 556 -28.50 -26.22 2.00
C ILE A 556 -28.86 -24.75 2.12
N ASP A 557 -27.83 -23.91 1.99
CA ASP A 557 -27.97 -22.46 2.06
C ASP A 557 -28.15 -21.89 0.66
N ILE A 558 -29.24 -21.14 0.48
CA ILE A 558 -29.49 -20.39 -0.75
C ILE A 558 -29.41 -18.90 -0.47
N THR A 559 -28.73 -18.18 -1.34
CA THR A 559 -28.76 -16.73 -1.36
C THR A 559 -29.48 -16.26 -2.61
N ALA A 560 -30.53 -15.47 -2.44
CA ALA A 560 -31.18 -14.74 -3.51
C ALA A 560 -30.84 -13.24 -3.44
N LYS A 561 -30.75 -12.61 -4.61
CA LYS A 561 -30.70 -11.15 -4.74
C LYS A 561 -32.06 -10.67 -5.21
N VAL A 562 -32.57 -9.66 -4.54
CA VAL A 562 -33.84 -9.02 -4.85
C VAL A 562 -33.60 -7.53 -5.01
N LYS A 563 -34.10 -6.94 -6.08
CA LYS A 563 -34.00 -5.49 -6.30
C LYS A 563 -35.29 -5.00 -6.93
N THR A 564 -35.62 -3.73 -6.71
CA THR A 564 -36.75 -3.10 -7.39
C THR A 564 -36.50 -3.12 -8.90
N ALA A 565 -37.50 -3.55 -9.67
CA ALA A 565 -37.44 -3.48 -11.12
C ALA A 565 -37.48 -2.02 -11.58
N GLN A 566 -36.67 -1.67 -12.58
CA GLN A 566 -36.59 -0.31 -13.14
C GLN A 566 -37.84 0.09 -13.92
#